data_AF-A0A942CDX2-F1
#
_entry.id   AF-A0A942CDX2-F1
#
_cell.length_a   1.000
_cell.length_b   1.000
_cell.length_c   1.000
_cell.angle_alpha   90.00
_cell.angle_beta   90.00
_cell.angle_gamma   90.00
#
_symmetry.space_group_name_H-M   'P 1'
#
loop_
_entity.id
_entity.type
_entity.pdbx_description
1 polymer ?
#
loop_
_entity_poly.entity_id
_entity_poly.type
_entity_poly.pdbx_seq_one_letter_code
_entity_poly.pdbx_strand_id
1 'polypeptide(L)'
;MHPHLTSEQMERLLHDPAARAAVPHLQVCQPCMQELDQLSQIFADLRTASTEMAMGHHRLAILSSSGHSLSRWAYAFAAVVALAVAIVPVALHHNHAVTGQAKQPLPHVQQTISDDALLNSIQSDLSASVPAAMEPLAATSGQTNSNLSNKD
;
A
#
# COMPACT_ATOMS: atom_id res chain seq x y z
N MET A 1 25.52 45.64 5.09
CA MET A 1 24.61 44.49 5.24
C MET A 1 23.44 44.72 4.30
N HIS A 2 23.28 43.90 3.27
CA HIS A 2 22.12 43.99 2.39
C HIS A 2 21.00 43.11 2.95
N PRO A 3 19.73 43.54 2.86
CA PRO A 3 18.61 42.71 3.29
C PRO A 3 18.58 41.43 2.43
N HIS A 4 18.44 40.28 3.09
CA HIS A 4 18.27 38.98 2.44
C HIS A 4 16.89 38.85 1.82
N LEU A 5 16.75 37.97 0.84
CA LEU A 5 15.45 37.57 0.31
C LEU A 5 14.63 36.90 1.41
N THR A 6 13.32 37.18 1.44
CA THR A 6 12.42 36.45 2.33
C THR A 6 12.13 35.06 1.77
N SER A 7 11.70 34.14 2.63
CA SER A 7 11.29 32.78 2.22
C SER A 7 10.24 32.80 1.12
N GLU A 8 9.27 33.71 1.18
CA GLU A 8 8.20 33.84 0.19
C GLU A 8 8.74 34.34 -1.16
N GLN A 9 9.79 35.16 -1.14
CA GLN A 9 10.45 35.63 -2.38
C GLN A 9 11.26 34.50 -3.03
N MET A 10 11.92 33.64 -2.23
CA MET A 10 12.60 32.44 -2.74
C MET A 10 11.62 31.40 -3.28
N GLU A 11 10.48 31.20 -2.62
CA GLU A 11 9.41 30.35 -3.13
C GLU A 11 8.86 30.85 -4.47
N ARG A 12 8.63 32.17 -4.60
CA ARG A 12 8.21 32.76 -5.88
C ARG A 12 9.24 32.58 -6.99
N LEU A 13 10.54 32.61 -6.68
CA LEU A 13 11.61 32.33 -7.66
C LEU A 13 11.54 30.91 -8.23
N LEU A 14 11.05 29.93 -7.46
CA LEU A 14 10.90 28.54 -7.87
C LEU A 14 9.67 28.33 -8.77
N HIS A 15 8.57 29.07 -8.53
CA HIS A 15 7.29 28.87 -9.22
C HIS A 15 7.02 29.86 -10.35
N ASP A 16 7.48 31.11 -10.24
CA ASP A 16 7.14 32.19 -11.15
C ASP A 16 8.36 32.65 -11.97
N PRO A 17 8.39 32.40 -13.29
CA PRO A 17 9.47 32.87 -14.15
C PRO A 17 9.52 34.41 -14.26
N ALA A 18 8.47 35.14 -13.86
CA ALA A 18 8.49 36.60 -13.78
C ALA A 18 9.27 37.12 -12.56
N ALA A 19 9.57 36.27 -11.56
CA ALA A 19 10.39 36.63 -10.40
C ALA A 19 11.90 36.80 -10.71
N ARG A 20 12.29 36.84 -11.99
CA ARG A 20 13.67 37.08 -12.47
C ARG A 20 14.31 38.37 -11.96
N ALA A 21 13.51 39.33 -11.47
CA ALA A 21 14.00 40.54 -10.84
C ALA A 21 14.89 40.27 -9.61
N ALA A 22 14.78 39.10 -8.96
CA ALA A 22 15.62 38.71 -7.84
C ALA A 22 16.92 37.98 -8.23
N VAL A 23 17.10 37.59 -9.50
CA VAL A 23 18.34 36.98 -10.01
C VAL A 23 19.60 37.84 -9.78
N PRO A 24 19.61 39.17 -10.02
CA PRO A 24 20.78 39.98 -9.72
C PRO A 24 21.15 39.98 -8.23
N HIS A 25 20.18 39.82 -7.32
CA HIS A 25 20.47 39.69 -5.89
C HIS A 25 21.23 38.39 -5.58
N LEU A 26 20.82 37.27 -6.18
CA LEU A 26 21.45 35.96 -5.99
C LEU A 26 22.92 35.95 -6.46
N GLN A 27 23.27 36.76 -7.47
CA GLN A 27 24.66 36.88 -7.94
C GLN A 27 25.57 37.62 -6.95
N VAL A 28 24.99 38.43 -6.06
CA VAL A 28 25.74 39.25 -5.08
C VAL A 28 25.67 38.65 -3.68
N CYS A 29 24.57 37.98 -3.33
CA CYS A 29 24.30 37.46 -2.01
C CYS A 29 24.54 35.94 -1.94
N GLN A 30 25.76 35.54 -1.57
CA GLN A 30 26.15 34.14 -1.42
C GLN A 30 25.23 33.31 -0.50
N PRO A 31 24.77 33.82 0.66
CA PRO A 31 23.87 33.07 1.53
C PRO A 31 22.54 32.70 0.85
N CYS A 32 21.90 33.66 0.16
CA CYS A 32 20.64 33.41 -0.53
C CYS A 32 20.83 32.44 -1.72
N MET A 33 21.97 32.50 -2.41
CA MET A 33 22.30 31.53 -3.45
C MET A 33 22.43 30.12 -2.87
N GLN A 34 23.09 29.98 -1.72
CA GLN A 34 23.26 28.69 -1.06
C GLN A 34 21.92 28.10 -0.58
N GLU A 35 21.03 28.92 -0.03
CA GLU A 35 19.68 28.47 0.35
C GLU A 35 18.86 28.01 -0.86
N LEU A 36 18.93 28.75 -1.98
CA LEU A 36 18.26 28.36 -3.21
C LEU A 36 18.82 27.06 -3.79
N ASP A 37 20.14 26.88 -3.74
CA ASP A 37 20.81 25.66 -4.19
C ASP A 37 20.35 24.44 -3.39
N GLN A 38 20.32 24.55 -2.05
CA GLN A 38 19.81 23.51 -1.15
C GLN A 38 18.35 23.15 -1.46
N LEU A 39 17.48 24.15 -1.63
CA LEU A 39 16.08 23.94 -2.03
C LEU A 39 15.99 23.21 -3.37
N SER A 40 16.76 23.64 -4.38
CA SER A 40 16.75 23.03 -5.70
C SER A 40 17.22 21.57 -5.68
N GLN A 41 18.19 21.25 -4.83
CA GLN A 41 18.68 19.89 -4.64
C GLN A 41 17.60 18.97 -4.06
N ILE A 42 16.85 19.43 -3.05
CA ILE A 42 15.73 18.66 -2.47
C ILE A 42 14.66 18.35 -3.53
N PHE A 43 14.33 19.33 -4.38
CA PHE A 43 13.37 19.10 -5.48
C PHE A 43 13.90 18.14 -6.55
N ALA A 44 15.20 18.19 -6.85
CA ALA A 44 15.84 17.25 -7.77
C ALA A 44 15.81 15.81 -7.24
N ASP A 45 16.09 15.62 -5.95
CA ASP A 45 16.04 14.32 -5.28
C ASP A 45 14.60 13.77 -5.24
N LEU A 46 13.62 14.62 -4.89
CA LEU A 46 12.21 14.25 -4.90
C LEU A 46 11.73 13.85 -6.31
N ARG A 47 12.18 14.57 -7.34
CA ARG A 47 11.87 14.22 -8.73
C ARG A 47 12.47 12.87 -9.12
N THR A 48 13.71 12.61 -8.74
CA THR A 48 14.37 11.33 -9.01
C THR A 48 13.61 10.19 -8.33
N ALA A 49 13.35 10.32 -7.02
CA ALA A 49 12.60 9.33 -6.25
C ALA A 49 11.20 9.06 -6.81
N SER A 50 10.48 10.10 -7.21
CA SER A 50 9.14 9.96 -7.81
C SER A 50 9.17 9.28 -9.18
N THR A 51 10.17 9.56 -10.01
CA THR A 51 10.35 8.87 -11.30
C THR A 51 10.72 7.40 -11.11
N GLU A 52 11.58 7.07 -10.14
CA GLU A 52 11.94 5.69 -9.81
C GLU A 52 10.74 4.89 -9.29
N MET A 53 9.95 5.48 -8.38
CA MET A 53 8.72 4.87 -7.87
C MET A 53 7.70 4.63 -8.99
N ALA A 54 7.52 5.60 -9.90
CA ALA A 54 6.63 5.43 -11.05
C ALA A 54 7.07 4.28 -11.97
N MET A 55 8.38 4.14 -12.22
CA MET A 55 8.92 3.01 -13.00
C MET A 55 8.73 1.66 -12.29
N GLY A 56 8.86 1.63 -10.95
CA GLY A 56 8.59 0.45 -10.13
C GLY A 56 7.13 -0.03 -10.23
N HIS A 57 6.17 0.90 -10.13
CA HIS A 57 4.74 0.57 -10.25
C HIS A 57 4.36 0.14 -11.67
N HIS A 58 4.94 0.73 -12.72
CA HIS A 58 4.70 0.26 -14.08
C HIS A 58 5.18 -1.18 -14.30
N ARG A 59 6.32 -1.58 -13.71
CA ARG A 59 6.78 -2.97 -13.79
C ARG A 59 5.83 -3.96 -13.13
N LEU A 60 5.24 -3.59 -11.99
CA LEU A 60 4.26 -4.44 -11.29
C LEU A 60 2.92 -4.53 -12.04
N ALA A 61 2.47 -3.45 -12.68
CA ALA A 61 1.23 -3.43 -13.46
C ALA A 61 1.30 -4.27 -14.75
N ILE A 62 2.49 -4.42 -15.36
CA ILE A 62 2.66 -5.24 -16.57
C ILE A 62 2.60 -6.74 -16.24
N LEU A 63 2.90 -7.15 -15.00
CA LEU A 63 2.87 -8.55 -14.58
C LEU A 63 1.46 -9.10 -14.31
N SER A 64 0.41 -8.27 -14.27
CA SER A 64 -0.96 -8.72 -13.94
C SER A 64 -1.84 -9.06 -15.15
N SER A 65 -1.32 -8.99 -16.39
CA SER A 65 -2.07 -9.29 -17.61
C SER A 65 -1.66 -10.60 -18.30
N SER A 66 -1.18 -11.60 -17.54
CA SER A 66 -1.21 -12.98 -18.05
C SER A 66 -2.59 -13.58 -17.77
N GLY A 67 -3.61 -13.05 -18.45
CA GLY A 67 -4.89 -13.75 -18.56
C GLY A 67 -4.61 -15.06 -19.29
N HIS A 68 -4.49 -16.16 -18.55
CA HIS A 68 -4.40 -17.49 -19.13
C HIS A 68 -5.65 -17.69 -19.98
N SER A 69 -5.52 -17.49 -21.30
CA SER A 69 -6.51 -17.91 -22.27
C SER A 69 -6.57 -19.43 -22.19
N LEU A 70 -7.45 -19.93 -21.32
CA LEU A 70 -7.79 -21.34 -21.29
C LEU A 70 -8.32 -21.66 -22.68
N SER A 71 -7.50 -22.37 -23.46
CA SER A 71 -7.84 -22.83 -24.79
C SER A 71 -9.23 -23.45 -24.75
N ARG A 72 -10.08 -23.16 -25.76
CA ARG A 72 -11.44 -23.73 -25.86
C ARG A 72 -11.46 -25.26 -25.70
N TRP A 73 -10.33 -25.91 -25.97
CA TRP A 73 -10.10 -27.33 -25.74
C TRP A 73 -10.12 -27.74 -24.26
N ALA A 74 -9.64 -26.90 -23.34
CA ALA A 74 -9.70 -27.17 -21.91
C ALA A 74 -11.15 -27.30 -21.41
N TYR A 75 -12.05 -26.46 -21.93
CA TYR A 75 -13.49 -26.56 -21.64
C TYR A 75 -14.11 -27.82 -22.26
N ALA A 76 -13.68 -28.22 -23.47
CA ALA A 76 -14.15 -29.45 -24.09
C ALA A 76 -13.71 -30.69 -23.29
N PHE A 77 -12.47 -30.74 -22.80
CA PHE A 77 -11.99 -31.83 -21.96
C PHE A 77 -12.73 -31.90 -20.61
N ALA A 78 -12.98 -30.75 -19.97
CA ALA A 78 -13.76 -30.71 -18.73
C ALA A 78 -15.17 -31.29 -18.90
N ALA A 79 -15.85 -30.98 -20.02
CA ALA A 79 -17.18 -31.51 -20.31
C ALA A 79 -17.17 -33.04 -20.53
N VAL A 80 -16.17 -33.58 -21.24
CA VAL A 80 -16.03 -35.02 -21.47
C VAL A 80 -15.75 -35.78 -20.17
N VAL A 81 -14.89 -35.23 -19.30
CA VAL A 81 -14.60 -35.85 -18.00
C VAL A 81 -15.84 -35.86 -17.10
N ALA A 82 -16.59 -34.76 -17.06
CA ALA A 82 -17.84 -34.70 -16.29
C ALA A 82 -18.88 -35.72 -16.79
N LEU A 83 -19.01 -35.88 -18.11
CA LEU A 83 -19.91 -36.88 -18.71
C LEU A 83 -19.45 -38.31 -18.39
N ALA A 84 -18.14 -38.59 -18.46
CA ALA A 84 -17.60 -39.91 -18.14
C ALA A 84 -17.84 -40.28 -16.67
N VAL A 85 -17.65 -39.36 -15.73
CA VAL A 85 -17.93 -39.59 -14.30
C VAL A 85 -19.41 -39.87 -14.04
N ALA A 86 -20.33 -39.29 -14.82
CA ALA A 86 -21.76 -39.55 -14.68
C ALA A 86 -22.20 -40.92 -15.25
N ILE A 87 -21.56 -41.39 -16.33
CA ILE A 87 -21.97 -42.63 -17.03
C ILE A 87 -21.29 -43.87 -16.45
N VAL A 88 -20.05 -43.76 -15.96
CA VAL A 88 -19.25 -44.89 -15.45
C VAL A 88 -19.92 -45.64 -14.28
N PRO A 89 -20.56 -44.99 -13.27
CA PRO A 89 -21.24 -45.70 -12.20
C PRO A 89 -22.45 -46.49 -12.71
N VAL A 90 -23.18 -45.96 -13.69
CA VAL A 90 -24.39 -46.59 -14.24
C VAL A 90 -24.03 -47.83 -15.08
N ALA A 91 -22.96 -47.75 -15.87
CA ALA A 91 -22.48 -48.89 -16.65
C ALA A 91 -21.86 -50.00 -15.78
N LEU A 92 -21.24 -49.65 -14.65
CA LEU A 92 -20.66 -50.62 -13.71
C LEU A 92 -21.72 -51.27 -12.79
N HIS A 93 -22.83 -50.59 -12.50
CA HIS A 93 -23.89 -51.16 -11.65
C HIS A 93 -24.76 -52.23 -12.33
N HIS A 94 -24.74 -52.36 -13.67
CA HIS A 94 -25.46 -53.44 -14.35
C HIS A 94 -24.73 -54.79 -14.32
N ASN A 95 -23.42 -54.82 -14.03
CA ASN A 95 -22.61 -56.05 -14.05
C ASN A 95 -22.12 -56.52 -12.68
N HIS A 96 -22.52 -55.87 -11.58
CA HIS A 96 -22.14 -56.28 -10.23
C HIS A 96 -23.35 -56.40 -9.30
N ALA A 97 -24.14 -57.44 -9.49
CA ALA A 97 -24.57 -58.21 -8.33
C ALA A 97 -23.32 -58.94 -7.82
N VAL A 98 -22.86 -58.61 -6.61
CA VAL A 98 -21.96 -59.38 -5.70
C VAL A 98 -21.08 -58.40 -4.89
N THR A 99 -21.53 -58.18 -3.65
CA THR A 99 -20.78 -57.99 -2.39
C THR A 99 -19.57 -57.05 -2.34
N GLY A 100 -19.57 -56.11 -1.37
CA GLY A 100 -18.32 -55.67 -0.75
C GLY A 100 -18.30 -54.28 -0.10
N GLN A 101 -18.67 -54.24 1.18
CA GLN A 101 -18.17 -53.33 2.23
C GLN A 101 -18.02 -51.82 1.93
N ALA A 102 -18.87 -51.06 2.62
CA ALA A 102 -18.66 -49.65 2.94
C ALA A 102 -17.31 -49.44 3.64
N LYS A 103 -16.41 -48.71 3.00
CA LYS A 103 -15.23 -48.11 3.63
C LYS A 103 -15.52 -46.63 3.84
N GLN A 104 -15.73 -46.27 5.10
CA GLN A 104 -15.94 -44.93 5.61
C GLN A 104 -14.71 -44.06 5.28
N PRO A 105 -14.83 -42.92 4.57
CA PRO A 105 -13.72 -42.00 4.41
C PRO A 105 -13.55 -41.16 5.67
N LEU A 106 -12.31 -41.06 6.15
CA LEU A 106 -11.90 -40.16 7.22
C LEU A 106 -12.24 -38.71 6.85
N PRO A 107 -12.56 -37.84 7.83
CA PRO A 107 -12.75 -36.43 7.58
C PRO A 107 -11.41 -35.81 7.14
N HIS A 108 -11.32 -35.49 5.85
CA HIS A 108 -10.28 -34.64 5.32
C HIS A 108 -10.53 -33.23 5.86
N VAL A 109 -9.69 -32.79 6.80
CA VAL A 109 -9.67 -31.40 7.28
C VAL A 109 -9.21 -30.53 6.11
N GLN A 110 -10.17 -30.05 5.33
CA GLN A 110 -9.97 -28.90 4.47
C GLN A 110 -9.80 -27.70 5.40
N GLN A 111 -8.56 -27.27 5.60
CA GLN A 111 -8.29 -25.91 6.07
C GLN A 111 -8.68 -24.95 4.94
N THR A 112 -9.98 -24.68 4.86
CA THR A 112 -10.49 -23.45 4.29
C THR A 112 -9.92 -22.33 5.15
N ILE A 113 -8.79 -21.77 4.74
CA ILE A 113 -8.32 -20.49 5.26
C ILE A 113 -9.40 -19.49 4.83
N SER A 114 -10.33 -19.21 5.75
CA SER A 114 -11.35 -18.18 5.57
C SER A 114 -10.63 -16.84 5.49
N ASP A 115 -11.00 -15.99 4.54
CA ASP A 115 -10.41 -14.64 4.39
C ASP A 115 -10.45 -13.85 5.71
N ASP A 116 -11.42 -14.12 6.59
CA ASP A 116 -11.50 -13.54 7.93
C ASP A 116 -10.31 -13.90 8.84
N ALA A 117 -9.70 -15.08 8.66
CA ALA A 117 -8.51 -15.48 9.40
C ALA A 117 -7.26 -14.71 8.91
N LEU A 118 -7.20 -14.43 7.61
CA LEU A 118 -6.17 -13.58 7.00
C LEU A 118 -6.29 -12.12 7.49
N LEU A 119 -7.50 -11.58 7.55
CA LEU A 119 -7.74 -10.22 8.03
C LEU A 119 -7.41 -10.06 9.52
N ASN A 120 -7.74 -11.04 10.35
CA ASN A 120 -7.40 -11.02 11.78
C ASN A 120 -5.88 -11.12 12.02
N SER A 121 -5.15 -11.85 11.17
CA SER A 121 -3.69 -11.94 11.22
C SER A 121 -3.04 -10.58 10.94
N ILE A 122 -3.52 -9.83 9.93
CA ILE A 122 -2.98 -8.51 9.58
C ILE A 122 -3.24 -7.49 10.71
N GLN A 123 -4.43 -7.53 11.33
CA GLN A 123 -4.77 -6.67 12.47
C GLN A 123 -3.83 -6.90 13.66
N SER A 124 -3.46 -8.16 13.92
CA SER A 124 -2.53 -8.53 15.00
C SER A 124 -1.11 -8.01 14.77
N ASP A 125 -0.61 -8.08 13.54
CA ASP A 125 0.74 -7.58 13.20
C ASP A 125 0.83 -6.05 13.27
N LEU A 126 -0.20 -5.33 12.83
CA LEU A 126 -0.24 -3.86 12.93
C LEU A 126 -0.26 -3.38 14.40
N SER A 127 -0.90 -4.14 15.28
CA SER A 127 -0.97 -3.83 16.71
C SER A 127 0.37 -4.01 17.41
N ALA A 128 1.18 -4.97 16.97
CA ALA A 128 2.51 -5.24 17.52
C ALA A 128 3.59 -4.27 17.03
N SER A 129 3.34 -3.58 15.91
CA SER A 129 4.32 -2.72 15.24
C SER A 129 4.19 -1.23 15.59
N VAL A 130 3.44 -0.86 16.64
CA VAL A 130 3.42 0.51 17.18
C VAL A 130 4.51 0.64 18.25
N PRO A 131 5.60 1.37 17.99
CA PRO A 131 6.65 1.60 18.98
C PRO A 131 6.10 2.43 20.15
N ALA A 132 6.51 2.13 21.38
CA ALA A 132 6.06 2.79 22.61
C ALA A 132 6.22 4.33 22.64
N ALA A 133 6.96 4.92 21.70
CA ALA A 133 7.11 6.36 21.54
C ALA A 133 5.85 7.09 21.02
N MET A 134 4.82 6.35 20.59
CA MET A 134 3.52 6.87 20.11
C MET A 134 2.38 6.70 21.12
N GLU A 135 2.67 6.26 22.35
CA GLU A 135 1.66 6.17 23.40
C GLU A 135 1.11 7.58 23.69
N PRO A 136 -0.22 7.80 23.60
CA PRO A 136 -0.80 9.13 23.76
C PRO A 136 -0.49 9.65 25.17
N LEU A 137 0.20 10.78 25.25
CA LEU A 137 0.41 11.51 26.50
C LEU A 137 -0.96 11.72 27.15
N ALA A 138 -1.15 11.10 28.32
CA ALA A 138 -2.33 11.29 29.13
C ALA A 138 -2.62 12.79 29.22
N ALA A 139 -3.82 13.19 28.79
CA ALA A 139 -4.26 14.56 28.85
C ALA A 139 -3.99 15.07 30.27
N THR A 140 -3.05 16.01 30.39
CA THR A 140 -2.89 16.82 31.60
C THR A 140 -4.17 17.63 31.70
N SER A 141 -5.16 17.05 32.37
CA SER A 141 -6.37 17.74 32.78
C SER A 141 -5.91 18.97 33.53
N GLY A 142 -6.10 20.13 32.90
CA GLY A 142 -5.81 21.42 33.51
C GLY A 142 -6.59 21.55 34.82
N GLN A 143 -5.91 21.28 35.94
CA GLN A 143 -6.28 21.86 37.22
C GLN A 143 -5.93 23.34 37.15
N THR A 144 -6.77 24.10 36.47
CA THR A 144 -6.84 25.55 36.63
C THR A 144 -7.39 25.77 38.03
N ASN A 145 -6.48 25.87 39.01
CA ASN A 145 -6.81 26.32 40.35
C ASN A 145 -7.32 27.76 40.24
N SER A 146 -8.64 27.90 40.28
CA SER A 146 -9.36 29.15 40.46
C SER A 146 -9.03 29.73 41.84
N ASN A 147 -7.86 30.35 41.99
CA ASN A 147 -7.53 31.15 43.15
C ASN A 147 -7.97 32.59 42.86
N LEU A 148 -9.28 32.82 42.99
CA LEU A 148 -9.91 34.13 42.94
C LEU A 148 -9.58 34.88 44.24
N SER A 149 -8.34 35.38 44.35
CA SER A 149 -7.98 36.39 45.33
C SER A 149 -8.34 37.75 44.73
N ASN A 150 -9.57 38.20 44.98
CA ASN A 150 -9.90 39.61 44.82
C ASN A 150 -10.10 40.23 46.20
N LYS A 151 -9.61 41.46 46.29
CA LYS A 151 -9.21 42.20 47.47
C LYS A 151 -10.32 43.18 47.80
N ASP A 152 -10.80 43.13 49.04
CA ASP A 152 -11.49 44.24 49.71
C ASP A 152 -10.57 44.76 50.83
#